data_AF-A0A3P6FPY4-F1
#
_entry.id   AF-A0A3P6FPY4-F1
#
_cell.length_a   1.000
_cell.length_b   1.000
_cell.length_c   1.000
_cell.angle_alpha   90.00
_cell.angle_beta   90.00
_cell.angle_gamma   90.00
#
_symmetry.space_group_name_H-M   'P 1'
#
loop_
_entity.id
_entity.type
_entity.pdbx_description
1 polymer ?
#
loop_
_entity_poly.entity_id
_entity_poly.type
_entity_poly.pdbx_seq_one_letter_code
_entity_poly.pdbx_strand_id
1 'polypeptide(L)'
;MEGIIVRRVIPSDNSCLFNAIGYVMDKDKKKAPELRQVIAAAVASDKEKYNEAFLGKPNEEYCAWILNPEKWGGAIELSILADYYGREIGAYDIQTSRCDLYGQTKNYSERVMLIYDGLHYDALALSPFEDAEEDFDMTIFPVGKDRSIGSIEGLVLNLVKDQQR
;
A
#
# COMPACT_ATOMS: atom_id res chain seq x y z
N MET A 1 -4.42 8.50 22.33
CA MET A 1 -4.42 9.59 21.34
C MET A 1 -5.77 9.48 20.65
N GLU A 2 -6.66 10.44 20.87
CA GLU A 2 -7.95 10.49 20.17
C GLU A 2 -7.71 11.04 18.77
N GLY A 3 -8.08 10.28 17.75
CA GLY A 3 -7.94 10.63 16.34
C GLY A 3 -8.84 9.73 15.52
N ILE A 4 -9.08 10.11 14.27
CA ILE A 4 -9.93 9.37 13.33
C ILE A 4 -9.10 8.84 12.18
N ILE A 5 -9.54 7.73 11.58
CA ILE A 5 -8.95 7.26 10.34
C ILE A 5 -9.59 8.00 9.18
N VAL A 6 -8.76 8.61 8.35
CA VAL A 6 -9.16 9.35 7.16
C VAL A 6 -8.63 8.67 5.90
N ARG A 7 -9.43 8.73 4.83
CA ARG A 7 -9.01 8.38 3.46
C ARG A 7 -8.40 9.62 2.82
N ARG A 8 -7.10 9.58 2.52
CA ARG A 8 -6.42 10.63 1.75
C ARG A 8 -6.47 10.25 0.28
N VAL A 9 -7.27 10.99 -0.48
CA VAL A 9 -7.50 10.74 -1.90
C VAL A 9 -6.22 10.97 -2.71
N ILE A 10 -5.97 10.04 -3.61
CA ILE A 10 -4.85 9.98 -4.55
C ILE A 10 -5.40 10.23 -5.96
N PRO A 11 -4.68 10.97 -6.82
CA PRO A 11 -5.12 11.18 -8.20
C PRO A 11 -5.32 9.87 -8.97
N SER A 12 -6.38 9.79 -9.77
CA SER A 12 -6.65 8.63 -10.64
C SER A 12 -5.87 8.73 -11.95
N ASP A 13 -4.55 8.47 -11.86
CA ASP A 13 -3.57 8.67 -12.93
C ASP A 13 -2.87 7.36 -13.37
N ASN A 14 -3.56 6.21 -13.22
CA ASN A 14 -3.01 4.85 -13.39
C ASN A 14 -1.85 4.49 -12.45
N SER A 15 -1.47 5.40 -11.55
CA SER A 15 -0.37 5.23 -10.61
C SER A 15 -0.80 5.37 -9.16
N CYS A 16 -2.12 5.29 -8.90
CA CYS A 16 -2.71 5.43 -7.57
C CYS A 16 -2.06 4.54 -6.51
N LEU A 17 -1.78 3.26 -6.82
CA LEU A 17 -1.09 2.35 -5.89
C LEU A 17 0.27 2.92 -5.44
N PHE A 18 1.10 3.34 -6.39
CA PHE A 18 2.44 3.81 -6.09
C PHE A 18 2.42 5.16 -5.38
N ASN A 19 1.52 6.05 -5.76
CA ASN A 19 1.36 7.35 -5.12
C ASN A 19 0.76 7.21 -3.71
N ALA A 20 -0.14 6.26 -3.48
CA ALA A 20 -0.66 5.92 -2.17
C ALA A 20 0.45 5.36 -1.26
N ILE A 21 1.28 4.45 -1.78
CA ILE A 21 2.47 3.95 -1.08
C ILE A 21 3.43 5.09 -0.75
N GLY A 22 3.75 5.95 -1.72
CA GLY A 22 4.60 7.11 -1.52
C GLY A 22 4.10 8.04 -0.43
N TYR A 23 2.78 8.23 -0.35
CA TYR A 23 2.19 9.02 0.72
C TYR A 23 2.34 8.36 2.08
N VAL A 24 1.96 7.08 2.23
CA VAL A 24 1.99 6.44 3.55
C VAL A 24 3.40 6.17 4.07
N MET A 25 4.37 5.98 3.16
CA MET A 25 5.77 5.74 3.51
C MET A 25 6.56 7.05 3.69
N ASP A 26 6.44 7.98 2.73
CA ASP A 26 7.33 9.13 2.57
C ASP A 26 6.61 10.48 2.57
N LYS A 27 5.29 10.51 2.77
CA LYS A 27 4.44 11.72 2.64
C LYS A 27 4.51 12.38 1.26
N ASP A 28 4.76 11.60 0.21
CA ASP A 28 4.88 12.10 -1.17
C ASP A 28 3.95 11.34 -2.15
N LYS A 29 2.96 12.06 -2.69
CA LYS A 29 1.99 11.53 -3.66
C LYS A 29 2.50 11.49 -5.12
N LYS A 30 3.81 11.67 -5.35
CA LYS A 30 4.42 11.68 -6.71
C LYS A 30 5.54 10.66 -6.87
N LYS A 31 5.59 9.66 -5.99
CA LYS A 31 6.61 8.61 -5.95
C LYS A 31 6.50 7.55 -7.04
N ALA A 32 5.44 7.54 -7.84
CA ALA A 32 5.21 6.50 -8.83
C ALA A 32 6.40 6.19 -9.76
N PRO A 33 7.10 7.17 -10.36
CA PRO A 33 8.24 6.86 -11.23
C PRO A 33 9.37 6.14 -10.49
N GLU A 34 9.68 6.55 -9.26
CA GLU A 34 10.73 5.96 -8.43
C GLU A 34 10.37 4.52 -8.03
N LEU A 35 9.15 4.30 -7.53
CA LEU A 35 8.74 2.99 -7.03
C LEU A 35 8.64 1.95 -8.15
N ARG A 36 8.24 2.35 -9.37
CA ARG A 36 8.28 1.46 -10.53
C ARG A 36 9.71 1.00 -10.85
N GLN A 37 10.70 1.88 -10.71
CA GLN A 37 12.12 1.52 -10.90
C GLN A 37 12.60 0.53 -9.83
N VAL A 38 12.21 0.75 -8.57
CA VAL A 38 12.50 -0.17 -7.46
C VAL A 38 11.94 -1.56 -7.78
N ILE A 39 10.69 -1.64 -8.23
CA ILE A 39 10.03 -2.91 -8.55
C ILE A 39 10.71 -3.60 -9.73
N ALA A 40 10.98 -2.88 -10.82
CA ALA A 40 11.68 -3.44 -11.98
C ALA A 40 13.05 -3.98 -11.59
N ALA A 41 13.80 -3.26 -10.76
CA ALA A 41 15.11 -3.70 -10.26
C ALA A 41 15.00 -4.97 -9.38
N ALA A 42 14.02 -5.01 -8.47
CA ALA A 42 13.79 -6.18 -7.63
C ALA A 42 13.43 -7.42 -8.47
N VAL A 43 12.51 -7.27 -9.43
CA VAL A 43 12.11 -8.33 -10.37
C VAL A 43 13.30 -8.83 -11.20
N ALA A 44 14.13 -7.92 -11.72
CA ALA A 44 15.30 -8.28 -12.51
C ALA A 44 16.40 -8.98 -11.69
N SER A 45 16.49 -8.69 -10.39
CA SER A 45 17.54 -9.21 -9.50
C SER A 45 17.34 -10.67 -9.08
N ASP A 46 16.10 -11.16 -9.10
CA ASP A 46 15.75 -12.53 -8.66
C ASP A 46 14.82 -13.19 -9.68
N LYS A 47 15.40 -13.59 -10.82
CA LYS A 47 14.67 -14.23 -11.92
C LYS A 47 14.12 -15.62 -11.57
N GLU A 48 14.66 -16.27 -10.53
CA GLU A 48 14.18 -17.57 -10.07
C GLU A 48 12.83 -17.40 -9.35
N LYS A 49 12.74 -16.47 -8.40
CA LYS A 49 11.49 -16.12 -7.72
C LYS A 49 10.50 -15.47 -8.68
N TYR A 50 10.93 -14.44 -9.41
CA TYR A 50 10.11 -13.67 -10.34
C TYR A 50 10.17 -14.26 -11.75
N ASN A 51 9.83 -15.54 -11.86
CA ASN A 51 9.73 -16.25 -13.13
C ASN A 51 8.37 -16.00 -13.81
N GLU A 52 8.22 -16.50 -15.04
CA GLU A 52 7.00 -16.31 -15.83
C GLU A 52 5.73 -16.88 -15.18
N ALA A 53 5.83 -17.98 -14.44
CA ALA A 53 4.68 -18.55 -13.73
C ALA A 53 4.22 -17.64 -12.58
N PHE A 54 5.15 -16.95 -11.92
CA PHE A 54 4.83 -15.99 -10.86
C PHE A 54 4.28 -14.67 -11.42
N LEU A 55 4.88 -14.15 -12.49
CA LEU A 55 4.56 -12.83 -13.05
C LEU A 55 3.42 -12.86 -14.08
N GLY A 56 3.06 -14.04 -14.60
CA GLY A 56 2.13 -14.20 -15.72
C GLY A 56 2.69 -13.75 -17.07
N LYS A 57 3.99 -13.43 -17.14
CA LYS A 57 4.73 -13.06 -18.35
C LYS A 57 6.24 -13.16 -18.14
N PRO A 58 7.05 -13.22 -19.22
CA PRO A 58 8.51 -13.23 -19.11
C PRO A 58 9.03 -12.08 -18.24
N ASN A 59 10.04 -12.37 -17.41
CA ASN A 59 10.62 -11.43 -16.44
C ASN A 59 11.02 -10.08 -17.07
N GLU A 60 11.69 -10.11 -18.21
CA GLU A 60 12.11 -8.91 -18.94
C GLU A 60 10.91 -8.10 -19.48
N GLU A 61 9.87 -8.79 -19.95
CA GLU A 61 8.64 -8.16 -20.39
C GLU A 61 7.90 -7.51 -19.20
N TYR A 62 7.90 -8.16 -18.03
CA TYR A 62 7.33 -7.58 -16.82
C TYR A 62 8.07 -6.31 -16.40
N CYS A 63 9.40 -6.33 -16.44
CA CYS A 63 10.21 -5.14 -16.11
C CYS A 63 9.87 -3.97 -17.03
N ALA A 64 9.75 -4.19 -18.35
CA ALA A 64 9.33 -3.15 -19.28
C ALA A 64 7.88 -2.69 -19.02
N TRP A 65 6.99 -3.64 -18.70
CA TRP A 65 5.58 -3.38 -18.42
C TRP A 65 5.39 -2.51 -17.18
N ILE A 66 6.05 -2.81 -16.05
CA ILE A 66 5.85 -2.08 -14.80
C ILE A 66 6.39 -0.65 -14.85
N LEU A 67 7.39 -0.39 -15.69
CA LEU A 67 7.94 0.95 -15.91
C LEU A 67 7.00 1.87 -16.71
N ASN A 68 5.98 1.33 -17.39
CA ASN A 68 5.01 2.15 -18.11
C ASN A 68 4.01 2.80 -17.13
N PRO A 69 3.90 4.14 -17.09
CA PRO A 69 3.02 4.86 -16.14
C PRO A 69 1.53 4.56 -16.31
N GLU A 70 1.10 4.00 -17.45
CA GLU A 70 -0.29 3.62 -17.71
C GLU A 70 -0.64 2.26 -17.09
N LYS A 71 0.34 1.49 -16.61
CA LYS A 71 0.11 0.16 -16.05
C LYS A 71 -0.14 0.22 -14.56
N TRP A 72 -1.19 -0.46 -14.12
CA TRP A 72 -1.55 -0.51 -12.71
C TRP A 72 -0.70 -1.54 -11.98
N GLY A 73 -0.32 -1.21 -10.75
CA GLY A 73 0.24 -2.22 -9.84
C GLY A 73 -0.86 -3.03 -9.16
N GLY A 74 -0.45 -4.09 -8.46
CA GLY A 74 -1.32 -4.85 -7.59
C GLY A 74 -0.54 -5.60 -6.52
N ALA A 75 -0.94 -6.85 -6.26
CA ALA A 75 -0.41 -7.66 -5.16
C ALA A 75 1.10 -7.94 -5.28
N ILE A 76 1.63 -8.10 -6.50
CA ILE A 76 3.08 -8.33 -6.73
C ILE A 76 3.86 -7.09 -6.30
N GLU A 77 3.43 -5.91 -6.76
CA GLU A 77 4.04 -4.62 -6.42
C GLU A 77 4.00 -4.36 -4.92
N LEU A 78 2.85 -4.57 -4.26
CA LEU A 78 2.72 -4.38 -2.82
C LEU A 78 3.64 -5.32 -2.03
N SER A 79 3.77 -6.58 -2.45
CA SER A 79 4.68 -7.54 -1.82
C SER A 79 6.14 -7.10 -1.93
N ILE A 80 6.57 -6.64 -3.11
CA ILE A 80 7.92 -6.14 -3.34
C ILE A 80 8.19 -4.86 -2.53
N LEU A 81 7.22 -3.93 -2.52
CA LEU A 81 7.37 -2.66 -1.82
C LEU A 81 7.37 -2.84 -0.29
N ALA A 82 6.62 -3.80 0.25
CA ALA A 82 6.71 -4.18 1.66
C ALA A 82 8.13 -4.63 2.03
N ASP A 83 8.72 -5.49 1.19
CA ASP A 83 10.09 -5.98 1.38
C ASP A 83 11.12 -4.83 1.25
N TYR A 84 10.95 -3.94 0.26
CA TYR A 84 11.84 -2.80 0.01
C TYR A 84 11.86 -1.80 1.18
N TYR A 85 10.68 -1.43 1.70
CA TYR A 85 10.57 -0.51 2.85
C TYR A 85 10.83 -1.19 4.19
N GLY A 86 10.89 -2.53 4.24
CA GLY A 86 11.02 -3.26 5.49
C GLY A 86 9.82 -3.07 6.42
N ARG A 87 8.62 -2.95 5.85
CA ARG A 87 7.39 -2.56 6.56
C ARG A 87 6.18 -3.32 6.01
N GLU A 88 5.25 -3.69 6.88
CA GLU A 88 4.01 -4.30 6.42
C GLU A 88 3.11 -3.28 5.70
N ILE A 89 2.33 -3.78 4.73
CA ILE A 89 1.30 -3.01 4.06
C ILE A 89 -0.02 -3.75 4.24
N GLY A 90 -0.98 -3.12 4.90
CA GLY A 90 -2.37 -3.60 4.97
C GLY A 90 -3.22 -2.92 3.91
N ALA A 91 -3.68 -3.68 2.91
CA ALA A 91 -4.60 -3.18 1.89
C ALA A 91 -6.04 -3.58 2.26
N TYR A 92 -6.88 -2.61 2.61
CA TYR A 92 -8.26 -2.84 3.01
C TYR A 92 -9.19 -2.72 1.81
N ASP A 93 -9.81 -3.82 1.42
CA ASP A 93 -10.79 -3.87 0.34
C ASP A 93 -12.17 -3.47 0.87
N ILE A 94 -12.72 -2.38 0.32
CA ILE A 94 -14.05 -1.88 0.66
C ILE A 94 -15.11 -2.92 0.35
N GLN A 95 -15.06 -3.58 -0.80
CA GLN A 95 -16.14 -4.48 -1.23
C GLN A 95 -16.28 -5.68 -0.31
N THR A 96 -15.15 -6.23 0.15
CA THR A 96 -15.12 -7.46 0.96
C THR A 96 -14.89 -7.23 2.45
N SER A 97 -14.57 -5.99 2.86
CA SER A 97 -14.07 -5.68 4.21
C SER A 97 -12.82 -6.49 4.63
N ARG A 98 -12.13 -7.13 3.67
CA ARG A 98 -10.92 -7.92 3.93
C ARG A 98 -9.71 -7.00 4.00
N CYS A 99 -8.76 -7.33 4.87
CA CYS A 99 -7.41 -6.76 4.84
C CYS A 99 -6.43 -7.78 4.27
N ASP A 100 -5.80 -7.44 3.15
CA ASP A 100 -4.69 -8.20 2.59
C ASP A 100 -3.38 -7.65 3.14
N LEU A 101 -2.66 -8.49 3.89
CA LEU A 101 -1.46 -8.08 4.62
C LEU A 101 -0.18 -8.59 3.94
N TYR A 102 0.59 -7.65 3.40
CA TYR A 102 1.88 -7.88 2.73
C TYR A 102 3.03 -7.69 3.71
N GLY A 103 4.05 -8.56 3.63
CA GLY A 103 5.21 -8.55 4.54
C GLY A 103 4.99 -9.25 5.89
N GLN A 104 3.82 -9.85 6.13
CA GLN A 104 3.44 -10.41 7.44
C GLN A 104 4.37 -11.49 8.00
N THR A 105 5.04 -12.25 7.11
CA THR A 105 5.95 -13.34 7.50
C THR A 105 7.36 -12.85 7.82
N LYS A 106 7.64 -11.55 7.63
CA LYS A 106 8.98 -10.96 7.78
C LYS A 106 9.23 -10.35 9.15
N ASN A 107 8.26 -10.41 10.06
CA ASN A 107 8.32 -9.84 11.41
C ASN A 107 8.67 -8.33 11.42
N TYR A 108 8.24 -7.58 10.42
CA TYR A 108 8.36 -6.12 10.46
C TYR A 108 7.61 -5.57 11.68
N SER A 109 8.19 -4.52 12.27
CA SER A 109 7.71 -3.86 13.49
C SER A 109 6.74 -2.72 13.22
N GLU A 110 6.47 -2.43 11.96
CA GLU A 110 5.65 -1.30 11.52
C GLU A 110 4.73 -1.74 10.38
N ARG A 111 3.59 -1.08 10.27
CA ARG A 111 2.58 -1.27 9.22
C ARG A 111 2.07 0.07 8.72
N VAL A 112 1.87 0.17 7.41
CA VAL A 112 1.10 1.23 6.76
C VAL A 112 -0.19 0.67 6.17
N MET A 113 -1.14 1.54 5.83
CA MET A 113 -2.47 1.10 5.43
C MET A 113 -2.94 1.82 4.17
N LEU A 114 -3.53 1.04 3.27
CA LEU A 114 -4.21 1.50 2.06
C LEU A 114 -5.67 1.10 2.11
N ILE A 115 -6.51 1.80 1.35
CA ILE A 115 -7.89 1.41 1.08
C ILE A 115 -8.08 1.22 -0.42
N TYR A 116 -8.84 0.20 -0.79
CA TYR A 116 -9.04 -0.23 -2.18
C TYR A 116 -10.53 -0.43 -2.46
N ASP A 117 -11.03 0.15 -3.54
CA ASP A 117 -12.46 0.10 -3.90
C ASP A 117 -12.80 -0.92 -5.02
N GLY A 118 -11.82 -1.72 -5.46
CA GLY A 118 -11.94 -2.61 -6.62
C GLY A 118 -11.32 -2.04 -7.90
N LEU A 119 -10.94 -0.76 -7.90
CA LEU A 119 -10.34 -0.07 -9.04
C LEU A 119 -9.16 0.84 -8.63
N HIS A 120 -9.28 1.51 -7.49
CA HIS A 120 -8.41 2.60 -7.08
C HIS A 120 -7.88 2.38 -5.66
N TYR A 121 -6.62 2.76 -5.44
CA TYR A 121 -5.97 2.75 -4.13
C TYR A 121 -5.82 4.16 -3.57
N ASP A 122 -6.23 4.33 -2.32
CA ASP A 122 -5.98 5.53 -1.54
C ASP A 122 -5.19 5.23 -0.27
N ALA A 123 -4.61 6.28 0.30
CA ALA A 123 -3.89 6.19 1.55
C ALA A 123 -4.83 6.29 2.76
N LEU A 124 -4.53 5.53 3.81
CA LEU A 124 -5.17 5.68 5.11
C LEU A 124 -4.19 6.31 6.10
N ALA A 125 -4.69 7.28 6.87
CA ALA A 125 -3.94 7.94 7.91
C ALA A 125 -4.79 8.11 9.17
N LEU A 126 -4.13 8.15 10.33
CA LEU A 126 -4.72 8.65 11.56
C LEU A 126 -4.50 10.16 11.60
N SER A 127 -5.59 10.90 11.73
CA SER A 127 -5.62 12.36 11.75
C SER A 127 -6.36 12.87 12.99
N PRO A 128 -6.07 14.08 13.50
CA PRO A 128 -6.84 14.68 14.60
C PRO A 128 -8.34 14.83 14.28
N PHE A 129 -8.68 15.17 13.03
CA PHE A 129 -10.05 15.33 12.52
C PHE A 129 -10.07 15.25 10.98
N GLU A 130 -11.25 15.20 10.37
CA GLU A 130 -11.45 14.86 8.94
C GLU A 130 -10.71 15.82 8.00
N ASP A 131 -10.86 17.12 8.23
CA ASP A 131 -10.28 18.18 7.40
C ASP A 131 -8.91 18.68 7.90
N ALA A 132 -8.25 17.95 8.81
CA ALA A 132 -6.93 18.39 9.25
C ALA A 132 -5.92 18.32 8.10
N GLU A 133 -4.94 19.23 8.12
CA GLU A 133 -3.85 19.23 7.16
C GLU A 133 -3.07 17.91 7.18
N GLU A 134 -2.59 17.47 6.02
CA GLU A 134 -1.86 16.21 5.84
C GLU A 134 -0.57 16.12 6.68
N ASP A 135 -0.01 17.26 7.11
CA ASP A 135 1.15 17.34 8.00
C ASP A 135 0.88 16.76 9.40
N PHE A 136 -0.39 16.69 9.82
CA PHE A 136 -0.80 16.09 11.09
C PHE A 136 -1.04 14.57 10.99
N ASP A 137 -0.96 13.99 9.79
CA ASP A 137 -1.26 12.59 9.59
C ASP A 137 -0.17 11.67 10.14
N MET A 138 -0.59 10.68 10.92
CA MET A 138 0.22 9.50 11.22
C MET A 138 -0.14 8.38 10.26
N THR A 139 0.82 7.91 9.45
CA THR A 139 0.63 6.86 8.44
C THR A 139 1.38 5.57 8.72
N ILE A 140 2.33 5.59 9.67
CA ILE A 140 3.13 4.44 10.07
C ILE A 140 2.74 4.04 11.48
N PHE A 141 2.36 2.78 11.67
CA PHE A 141 1.83 2.27 12.93
C PHE A 141 2.71 1.13 13.47
N PRO A 142 3.04 1.12 14.77
CA PRO A 142 3.79 0.01 15.36
C PRO A 142 2.97 -1.28 15.38
N VAL A 143 3.61 -2.39 15.05
CA VAL A 143 3.01 -3.74 15.08
C VAL A 143 3.33 -4.39 16.42
N GLY A 144 2.28 -4.75 17.14
CA GLY A 144 2.35 -5.45 18.42
C GLY A 144 2.85 -6.89 18.30
N LYS A 145 3.11 -7.51 19.45
CA LYS A 145 3.52 -8.94 19.52
C LYS A 145 2.43 -9.90 19.02
N ASP A 146 1.18 -9.47 19.12
CA ASP A 146 -0.01 -10.14 18.59
C ASP A 146 -0.21 -9.93 17.08
N ARG A 147 0.74 -9.24 16.40
CA ARG A 147 0.69 -8.82 15.00
C ARG A 147 -0.45 -7.85 14.67
N SER A 148 -1.06 -7.22 15.68
CA SER A 148 -2.04 -6.16 15.47
C SER A 148 -1.38 -4.77 15.48
N ILE A 149 -2.08 -3.77 14.96
CA ILE A 149 -1.78 -2.35 15.19
C ILE A 149 -2.67 -1.73 16.29
N GLY A 150 -3.12 -2.57 17.23
CA GLY A 150 -3.96 -2.16 18.35
C GLY A 150 -5.34 -1.64 17.93
N SER A 151 -5.84 -0.62 18.64
CA SER A 151 -7.19 -0.07 18.41
C SER A 151 -7.38 0.56 17.02
N ILE A 152 -6.28 0.87 16.32
CA ILE A 152 -6.31 1.46 14.97
C ILE A 152 -7.01 0.52 13.98
N GLU A 153 -6.81 -0.80 14.09
CA GLU A 153 -7.49 -1.78 13.24
C GLU A 153 -9.01 -1.64 13.30
N GLY A 154 -9.57 -1.44 14.49
CA GLY A 154 -11.01 -1.25 14.67
C GLY A 154 -11.52 0.03 14.00
N LEU A 155 -10.74 1.13 14.09
CA LEU A 155 -11.10 2.40 13.45
C LEU A 155 -11.08 2.28 11.91
N VAL A 156 -10.09 1.59 11.36
CA VAL A 156 -10.00 1.34 9.91
C VAL A 156 -11.17 0.49 9.45
N LEU A 157 -11.48 -0.59 10.16
CA LEU A 157 -12.61 -1.47 9.81
C LEU A 157 -13.96 -0.75 9.88
N ASN A 158 -14.13 0.20 10.79
CA ASN A 158 -15.32 1.05 10.82
C ASN A 158 -15.41 1.94 9.58
N LEU A 159 -14.32 2.64 9.23
CA LEU A 159 -14.28 3.47 8.02
C LEU A 159 -14.58 2.65 6.75
N VAL A 160 -13.98 1.46 6.62
CA VAL A 160 -14.18 0.55 5.48
C VAL A 160 -15.65 0.16 5.35
N LYS A 161 -16.31 -0.20 6.45
CA LYS A 161 -17.75 -0.54 6.48
C LYS A 161 -18.65 0.65 6.14
N ASP A 162 -18.29 1.85 6.58
CA ASP A 162 -19.06 3.05 6.25
C ASP A 162 -18.99 3.39 4.75
N GLN A 163 -17.88 3.05 4.08
CA GLN A 163 -17.71 3.22 2.63
C GLN A 163 -18.32 2.11 1.77
N GLN A 164 -18.87 1.04 2.37
CA GLN A 164 -19.59 -0.02 1.63
C GLN A 164 -21.01 0.39 1.20
N ARG A 165 -21.50 1.56 1.63
CA ARG A 165 -22.89 1.98 1.51
C ARG A 165 -23.23 2.61 0.16
#